data_AF-A0AAN9GVU5-F1
#
_entry.id   AF-A0AAN9GVU5-F1
#
_cell.length_a   1.000
_cell.length_b   1.000
_cell.length_c   1.000
_cell.angle_alpha   90.00
_cell.angle_beta   90.00
_cell.angle_gamma   90.00
#
_symmetry.space_group_name_H-M   'P 1'
#
loop_
_entity.id
_entity.type
_entity.pdbx_description
1 polymer ?
#
loop_
_entity_poly.entity_id
_entity_poly.type
_entity_poly.pdbx_seq_one_letter_code
_entity_poly.pdbx_strand_id
1 'polypeptide(L)'
;MTTNKFGTIFQVSPPTVFLTDASNMAVFPSNNEYFSTIDLVPRGQYEVHGAASEALELSPHPQPQPRFAFSRQSASATTSSVTAGIPPRATQSKSYQRSVFMAEFVHGKLQPSRMIVIRFMEGDATVQGVLTKVQDALGAYDPLVLTDGQGNEILDSEGTRGSIYWKQNARKILAVPEQQFADMKSGKRRRSTRKDDESMDLQGVYDKIEEVVMAAQSLHDVTQVIKNLSELAIESRKIYVLMETQAEHVRAAFSCSVCKGPVKEPILSKCCRAIIGCKSCIDHSLQTSTQCVMCRADNFAINIVEVSGLSEALNALEIIKVD
;
A
#
# COMPACT_ATOMS: atom_id res chain seq x y z
N MET A 1 -3.27 -8.42 7.78
CA MET A 1 -4.73 -8.19 7.56
C MET A 1 -5.47 -8.44 8.87
N THR A 2 -6.57 -7.76 9.20
CA THR A 2 -7.31 -7.95 10.47
C THR A 2 -8.56 -8.81 10.30
N THR A 3 -8.97 -9.50 11.35
CA THR A 3 -10.24 -10.25 11.39
C THR A 3 -11.44 -9.34 11.14
N ASN A 4 -11.43 -8.11 11.66
CA ASN A 4 -12.48 -7.11 11.43
C ASN A 4 -12.65 -6.77 9.93
N LYS A 5 -11.56 -6.60 9.18
CA LYS A 5 -11.61 -6.35 7.73
C LYS A 5 -12.18 -7.54 6.97
N PHE A 6 -11.77 -8.76 7.34
CA PHE A 6 -12.34 -9.98 6.76
C PHE A 6 -13.82 -10.13 7.10
N GLY A 7 -14.23 -9.84 8.33
CA GLY A 7 -15.62 -9.89 8.75
C GLY A 7 -16.52 -8.95 7.94
N THR A 8 -16.05 -7.73 7.66
CA THR A 8 -16.80 -6.78 6.81
C THR A 8 -16.89 -7.25 5.35
N ILE A 9 -15.80 -7.75 4.77
CA ILE A 9 -15.75 -8.11 3.34
C ILE A 9 -16.52 -9.40 3.07
N PHE A 10 -16.38 -10.39 3.95
CA PHE A 10 -16.92 -11.74 3.78
C PHE A 10 -18.18 -12.00 4.61
N GLN A 11 -18.69 -10.97 5.31
CA GLN A 11 -19.92 -11.04 6.14
C GLN A 11 -19.87 -12.15 7.21
N VAL A 12 -18.69 -12.37 7.77
CA VAL A 12 -18.43 -13.35 8.83
C VAL A 12 -18.13 -12.67 10.16
N SER A 13 -18.45 -13.32 11.27
CA SER A 13 -18.22 -12.81 12.61
C SER A 13 -16.71 -12.74 12.89
N PRO A 14 -16.13 -11.54 13.17
CA PRO A 14 -14.69 -11.35 13.41
C PRO A 14 -14.02 -12.35 14.38
N PRO A 15 -14.61 -12.71 15.54
CA PRO A 15 -13.97 -13.66 16.47
C PRO A 15 -13.85 -15.09 15.92
N THR A 16 -14.56 -15.42 14.84
CA THR A 16 -14.60 -16.77 14.27
C THR A 16 -13.77 -16.91 12.98
N VAL A 17 -13.09 -15.84 12.57
CA VAL A 17 -12.39 -15.80 11.28
C VAL A 17 -11.11 -16.62 11.30
N PHE A 18 -10.95 -17.52 10.33
CA PHE A 18 -9.69 -18.19 10.01
C PHE A 18 -9.53 -18.34 8.49
N LEU A 19 -8.31 -18.61 8.05
CA LEU A 19 -7.98 -18.80 6.63
C LEU A 19 -7.56 -20.25 6.38
N THR A 20 -7.74 -20.71 5.14
CA THR A 20 -7.21 -22.00 4.68
C THR A 20 -6.45 -21.79 3.39
N ASP A 21 -5.26 -22.38 3.29
CA ASP A 21 -4.46 -22.32 2.06
C ASP A 21 -4.86 -23.40 1.04
N ALA A 22 -4.19 -23.43 -0.11
CA ALA A 22 -4.42 -24.43 -1.15
C ALA A 22 -4.14 -25.89 -0.72
N SER A 23 -3.41 -26.09 0.39
CA SER A 23 -3.14 -27.39 1.00
C SER A 23 -4.17 -27.76 2.07
N ASN A 24 -5.19 -26.93 2.29
CA ASN A 24 -6.18 -27.01 3.37
C ASN A 24 -5.57 -26.90 4.78
N MET A 25 -4.44 -26.19 4.91
CA MET A 25 -3.87 -25.85 6.21
C MET A 25 -4.55 -24.61 6.77
N ALA A 26 -5.10 -24.73 7.98
CA ALA A 26 -5.76 -23.61 8.66
C ALA A 26 -4.73 -22.65 9.27
N VAL A 27 -4.90 -21.36 8.99
CA VAL A 27 -4.13 -20.25 9.56
C VAL A 27 -5.08 -19.45 10.44
N PHE A 28 -4.72 -19.29 11.71
CA PHE A 28 -5.51 -18.55 12.69
C PHE A 28 -4.91 -17.16 12.93
N PRO A 29 -5.74 -16.15 13.25
CA PRO A 29 -5.25 -14.85 13.65
C PRO A 29 -4.49 -14.95 14.97
N SER A 30 -3.46 -14.13 15.14
CA SER A 30 -2.76 -13.98 16.42
C SER A 30 -3.68 -13.33 17.46
N ASN A 31 -3.29 -13.37 18.75
CA ASN A 31 -4.06 -12.81 19.88
C ASN A 31 -4.48 -11.34 19.73
N ASN A 32 -3.84 -10.59 18.82
CA ASN A 32 -4.18 -9.21 18.52
C ASN A 32 -5.21 -9.05 17.38
N GLU A 33 -5.83 -10.13 16.90
CA GLU A 33 -6.79 -10.15 15.79
C GLU A 33 -6.19 -9.84 14.41
N TYR A 34 -4.90 -10.11 14.22
CA TYR A 34 -4.18 -9.94 12.96
C TYR A 34 -3.70 -11.28 12.42
N PHE A 35 -3.77 -11.44 11.10
CA PHE A 35 -3.02 -12.47 10.38
C PHE A 35 -1.60 -11.99 10.14
N SER A 36 -0.63 -12.74 10.68
CA SER A 36 0.79 -12.52 10.48
C SER A 36 1.15 -12.72 9.01
N THR A 37 1.98 -11.85 8.47
CA THR A 37 2.49 -11.99 7.10
C THR A 37 3.52 -13.12 6.97
N ILE A 38 4.04 -13.63 8.09
CA ILE A 38 4.98 -14.76 8.12
C ILE A 38 4.24 -16.07 7.82
N ASP A 39 2.99 -16.19 8.29
CA ASP A 39 2.15 -17.37 8.09
C ASP A 39 1.43 -17.36 6.73
N LEU A 40 1.62 -16.30 5.93
CA LEU A 40 1.01 -16.11 4.62
C LEU A 40 2.06 -16.13 3.51
N VAL A 41 1.85 -16.97 2.51
CA VAL A 41 2.66 -17.07 1.31
C VAL A 41 2.35 -15.88 0.40
N PRO A 42 3.38 -15.15 -0.07
CA PRO A 42 3.20 -14.07 -1.03
C PRO A 42 2.48 -14.56 -2.28
N ARG A 43 1.35 -13.91 -2.64
CA ARG A 43 0.47 -14.29 -3.75
C ARG A 43 -0.23 -15.65 -3.61
N GLY A 44 -0.27 -16.21 -2.40
CA GLY A 44 -1.07 -17.40 -2.09
C GLY A 44 -2.57 -17.13 -2.25
N GLN A 45 -3.31 -18.17 -2.62
CA GLN A 45 -4.77 -18.17 -2.61
C GLN A 45 -5.25 -18.73 -1.27
N TYR A 46 -6.16 -17.99 -0.63
CA TYR A 46 -6.70 -18.33 0.68
C TYR A 46 -8.22 -18.31 0.64
N GLU A 47 -8.82 -19.31 1.26
CA GLU A 47 -10.25 -19.34 1.56
C GLU A 47 -10.48 -18.73 2.93
N VAL A 48 -11.53 -17.91 3.07
CA VAL A 48 -11.88 -17.24 4.32
C VAL A 48 -13.07 -17.97 4.94
N HIS A 49 -12.93 -18.37 6.20
CA HIS A 49 -13.96 -19.07 6.96
C HIS A 49 -14.35 -18.27 8.20
N GLY A 50 -15.59 -18.43 8.64
CA GLY A 50 -16.13 -17.88 9.87
C GLY A 50 -17.63 -18.14 9.97
N ALA A 51 -18.19 -18.00 11.17
CA ALA A 51 -19.63 -18.00 11.38
C ALA A 51 -20.25 -16.77 10.69
N ALA A 52 -21.49 -16.86 10.22
CA ALA A 52 -22.19 -15.70 9.67
C ALA A 52 -22.28 -14.59 10.72
N SER A 53 -22.06 -13.34 10.30
CA SER A 53 -22.21 -12.20 11.21
C SER A 53 -23.71 -11.96 11.47
N GLU A 54 -24.16 -12.13 12.71
CA GLU A 54 -25.53 -11.81 13.14
C GLU A 54 -25.73 -10.28 13.16
N ALA A 55 -25.92 -9.68 12.00
CA ALA A 55 -26.40 -8.31 11.86
C ALA A 55 -27.58 -8.29 10.90
N LEU A 56 -28.78 -8.15 11.51
CA LEU A 56 -30.11 -7.95 10.93
C LEU A 56 -30.85 -9.21 10.44
N GLU A 57 -31.30 -10.04 11.39
CA GLU A 57 -32.54 -10.81 11.22
C GLU A 57 -33.68 -10.16 12.00
N LEU A 58 -34.58 -9.48 11.28
CA LEU A 58 -35.96 -9.24 11.69
C LEU A 58 -36.85 -9.43 10.45
N SER A 59 -37.12 -10.69 10.09
CA SER A 59 -38.45 -11.24 9.71
C SER A 59 -38.33 -12.60 8.99
N PRO A 60 -39.35 -13.48 9.06
CA PRO A 60 -39.18 -14.92 8.93
C PRO A 60 -39.58 -15.53 7.57
N HIS A 61 -38.69 -16.38 7.04
CA HIS A 61 -38.93 -17.64 6.28
C HIS A 61 -39.56 -17.62 4.85
N PRO A 62 -39.44 -18.68 4.04
CA PRO A 62 -38.21 -19.27 3.45
C PRO A 62 -38.30 -19.33 1.90
N GLN A 63 -37.17 -19.28 1.17
CA GLN A 63 -36.97 -20.08 -0.04
C GLN A 63 -35.49 -20.10 -0.45
N PRO A 64 -34.95 -21.25 -0.89
CA PRO A 64 -33.55 -21.39 -1.24
C PRO A 64 -33.33 -20.92 -2.68
N GLN A 65 -32.18 -20.31 -2.99
CA GLN A 65 -31.36 -20.46 -4.22
C GLN A 65 -30.27 -19.36 -4.31
N PRO A 66 -29.15 -19.55 -5.02
CA PRO A 66 -28.42 -20.79 -5.29
C PRO A 66 -27.01 -20.75 -4.66
N ARG A 67 -26.58 -21.86 -4.06
CA ARG A 67 -25.16 -22.09 -3.78
C ARG A 67 -24.45 -22.23 -5.13
N PHE A 68 -23.36 -21.50 -5.33
CA PHE A 68 -22.39 -21.80 -6.39
C PHE A 68 -21.92 -23.25 -6.20
N ALA A 69 -22.42 -24.16 -7.03
CA ALA A 69 -21.96 -25.53 -7.10
C ALA A 69 -20.88 -25.59 -8.18
N PHE A 70 -19.62 -25.66 -7.78
CA PHE A 70 -18.57 -26.13 -8.68
C PHE A 70 -18.65 -27.65 -8.72
N SER A 71 -19.16 -28.17 -9.83
CA SER A 71 -19.08 -29.60 -10.15
C SER A 71 -17.60 -29.97 -10.26
N ARG A 72 -17.10 -30.80 -9.33
CA ARG A 72 -15.78 -31.45 -9.47
C ARG A 72 -15.89 -32.44 -10.64
N GLN A 73 -15.31 -32.08 -11.77
CA GLN A 73 -14.96 -33.08 -12.78
C GLN A 73 -13.74 -33.83 -12.26
N SER A 74 -13.97 -35.05 -11.78
CA SER A 74 -12.93 -36.06 -11.61
C SER A 74 -12.46 -36.50 -12.99
N ALA A 75 -11.17 -36.34 -13.29
CA ALA A 75 -10.55 -37.01 -14.43
C ALA A 75 -9.22 -37.63 -14.00
N SER A 76 -9.21 -38.95 -14.10
CA SER A 76 -8.13 -39.88 -13.80
C SER A 76 -6.89 -39.65 -14.67
N ALA A 77 -5.73 -39.99 -14.14
CA ALA A 77 -4.46 -40.03 -14.86
C ALA A 77 -4.49 -41.10 -15.96
N THR A 78 -4.06 -40.74 -17.18
CA THR A 78 -3.46 -41.69 -18.13
C THR A 78 -2.51 -40.97 -19.09
N THR A 79 -1.43 -41.66 -19.43
CA THR A 79 -0.21 -41.28 -20.15
C THR A 79 -0.35 -41.06 -21.67
N SER A 80 0.54 -40.21 -22.20
CA SER A 80 1.23 -40.25 -23.51
C SER A 80 0.54 -39.79 -24.82
N SER A 81 1.11 -38.70 -25.36
CA SER A 81 1.57 -38.44 -26.73
C SER A 81 0.63 -38.10 -27.90
N VAL A 82 1.15 -37.17 -28.72
CA VAL A 82 0.92 -36.80 -30.14
C VAL A 82 -0.12 -35.73 -30.49
N THR A 83 0.38 -34.79 -31.29
CA THR A 83 -0.15 -33.55 -31.89
C THR A 83 -1.50 -33.62 -32.60
N ALA A 84 -2.33 -32.61 -32.40
CA ALA A 84 -3.25 -32.06 -33.41
C ALA A 84 -3.64 -30.61 -33.05
N GLY A 85 -3.61 -29.71 -34.03
CA GLY A 85 -3.78 -28.27 -33.87
C GLY A 85 -5.13 -27.85 -33.31
N ILE A 86 -5.10 -26.97 -32.30
CA ILE A 86 -6.26 -26.25 -31.79
C ILE A 86 -6.25 -24.87 -32.48
N PRO A 87 -7.36 -24.41 -33.08
CA PRO A 87 -7.44 -23.06 -33.63
C PRO A 87 -7.24 -22.04 -32.52
N PRO A 88 -6.60 -20.88 -32.76
CA PRO A 88 -6.36 -19.90 -31.71
C PRO A 88 -7.71 -19.42 -31.18
N ARG A 89 -8.01 -19.80 -29.95
CA ARG A 89 -9.14 -19.30 -29.17
C ARG A 89 -9.02 -17.77 -29.16
N ALA A 90 -9.98 -17.08 -29.77
CA ALA A 90 -10.08 -15.62 -29.75
C ALA A 90 -9.87 -15.14 -28.31
N THR A 91 -8.81 -14.35 -28.10
CA THR A 91 -8.49 -13.77 -26.80
C THR A 91 -9.69 -12.92 -26.40
N GLN A 92 -10.39 -13.32 -25.33
CA GLN A 92 -11.47 -12.51 -24.78
C GLN A 92 -10.88 -11.14 -24.44
N SER A 93 -11.39 -10.10 -25.09
CA SER A 93 -10.94 -8.72 -24.86
C SER A 93 -11.19 -8.39 -23.40
N LYS A 94 -10.09 -8.15 -22.67
CA LYS A 94 -10.14 -7.83 -21.25
C LYS A 94 -10.92 -6.52 -21.06
N SER A 95 -12.03 -6.60 -20.33
CA SER A 95 -12.84 -5.43 -19.98
C SER A 95 -12.52 -4.95 -18.57
N TYR A 96 -12.56 -3.64 -18.37
CA TYR A 96 -12.33 -2.97 -17.10
C TYR A 96 -13.61 -2.26 -16.64
N GLN A 97 -13.70 -2.01 -15.34
CA GLN A 97 -14.80 -1.23 -14.74
C GLN A 97 -14.24 -0.01 -14.02
N ARG A 98 -14.99 1.09 -14.05
CA ARG A 98 -14.62 2.33 -13.38
C ARG A 98 -15.84 3.10 -12.89
N SER A 99 -15.81 3.52 -11.63
CA SER A 99 -16.73 4.50 -11.09
C SER A 99 -16.35 5.91 -11.54
N VAL A 100 -17.29 6.62 -12.16
CA VAL A 100 -17.23 8.04 -12.51
C VAL A 100 -18.37 8.73 -11.79
N PHE A 101 -18.09 9.88 -11.17
CA PHE A 101 -19.09 10.63 -10.45
C PHE A 101 -19.59 11.79 -11.30
N MET A 102 -20.89 11.91 -11.51
CA MET A 102 -21.46 13.17 -11.97
C MET A 102 -21.30 14.21 -10.89
N ALA A 103 -20.90 15.41 -11.26
CA ALA A 103 -20.74 16.51 -10.35
C ALA A 103 -21.28 17.81 -10.93
N GLU A 104 -21.80 18.63 -10.03
CA GLU A 104 -22.36 19.95 -10.32
C GLU A 104 -21.67 20.98 -9.45
N PHE A 105 -21.65 22.23 -9.89
CA PHE A 105 -21.14 23.32 -9.08
C PHE A 105 -22.23 23.86 -8.16
N VAL A 106 -22.04 23.68 -6.87
CA VAL A 106 -22.94 24.17 -5.83
C VAL A 106 -22.13 25.07 -4.90
N HIS A 107 -22.49 26.35 -4.82
CA HIS A 107 -21.79 27.37 -4.02
C HIS A 107 -20.27 27.47 -4.31
N GLY A 108 -19.88 27.36 -5.59
CA GLY A 108 -18.47 27.46 -6.01
C GLY A 108 -17.62 26.22 -5.68
N LYS A 109 -18.22 25.13 -5.21
CA LYS A 109 -17.55 23.84 -4.97
C LYS A 109 -18.14 22.76 -5.89
N LEU A 110 -17.29 21.84 -6.31
CA LEU A 110 -17.70 20.71 -7.13
C LEU A 110 -18.31 19.63 -6.22
N GLN A 111 -19.62 19.40 -6.35
CA GLN A 111 -20.35 18.46 -5.52
C GLN A 111 -20.79 17.24 -6.35
N PRO A 112 -20.35 16.02 -6.01
CA PRO A 112 -20.84 14.80 -6.65
C PRO A 112 -22.33 14.60 -6.39
N SER A 113 -23.12 14.37 -7.45
CA SER A 113 -24.56 14.12 -7.36
C SER A 113 -24.92 12.64 -7.50
N ARG A 114 -24.33 11.94 -8.48
CA ARG A 114 -24.55 10.50 -8.73
C ARG A 114 -23.27 9.79 -9.16
N MET A 115 -23.16 8.49 -8.88
CA MET A 115 -22.06 7.65 -9.36
C MET A 115 -22.55 6.75 -10.49
N ILE A 116 -21.72 6.61 -11.52
CA ILE A 116 -21.95 5.75 -12.68
C ILE A 116 -20.78 4.77 -12.76
N VAL A 117 -21.07 3.48 -12.95
CA VAL A 117 -20.04 2.48 -13.21
C VAL A 117 -20.01 2.19 -14.71
N ILE A 118 -18.93 2.59 -15.37
CA ILE A 118 -18.72 2.31 -16.78
C ILE A 118 -17.89 1.04 -16.97
N ARG A 119 -18.17 0.32 -18.07
CA ARG A 119 -17.35 -0.79 -18.53
C ARG A 119 -16.67 -0.40 -19.84
N PHE A 120 -15.37 -0.60 -19.93
CA PHE A 120 -14.56 -0.15 -21.05
C PHE A 120 -13.45 -1.15 -21.37
N MET A 121 -13.00 -1.18 -22.63
CA MET A 121 -11.87 -2.01 -23.09
C MET A 121 -10.61 -1.15 -23.26
N GLU A 122 -9.48 -1.78 -23.59
CA GLU A 122 -8.22 -1.04 -23.81
C GLU A 122 -8.35 0.03 -24.91
N GLY A 123 -9.09 -0.25 -25.99
CA GLY A 123 -9.35 0.73 -27.05
C GLY A 123 -10.25 1.91 -26.64
N ASP A 124 -11.08 1.72 -25.62
CA ASP A 124 -11.94 2.77 -25.07
C ASP A 124 -11.21 3.63 -24.01
N ALA A 125 -10.00 3.24 -23.61
CA ALA A 125 -9.27 3.83 -22.50
C ALA A 125 -8.60 5.16 -22.88
N THR A 126 -9.37 6.08 -23.42
CA THR A 126 -9.01 7.46 -23.75
C THR A 126 -9.99 8.40 -23.05
N VAL A 127 -9.67 9.69 -22.95
CA VAL A 127 -10.61 10.67 -22.37
C VAL A 127 -11.95 10.63 -23.11
N GLN A 128 -11.90 10.64 -24.44
CA GLN A 128 -13.11 10.61 -25.27
C GLN A 128 -13.87 9.28 -25.13
N GLY A 129 -13.16 8.14 -25.13
CA GLY A 129 -13.80 6.83 -25.00
C GLY A 129 -14.52 6.67 -23.66
N VAL A 130 -13.88 7.10 -22.57
CA VAL A 130 -14.49 7.11 -21.24
C VAL A 130 -15.70 8.05 -21.19
N LEU A 131 -15.59 9.23 -21.81
CA LEU A 131 -16.69 10.20 -21.87
C LEU A 131 -17.91 9.62 -22.61
N THR A 132 -17.70 8.96 -23.74
CA THR A 132 -18.74 8.24 -24.48
C THR A 132 -19.40 7.17 -23.61
N LYS A 133 -18.62 6.36 -22.88
CA LYS A 133 -19.21 5.36 -21.96
C LYS A 133 -20.05 5.99 -20.84
N VAL A 134 -19.65 7.17 -20.36
CA VAL A 134 -20.44 7.91 -19.37
C VAL A 134 -21.75 8.38 -19.99
N GLN A 135 -21.72 9.01 -21.17
CA GLN A 135 -22.92 9.46 -21.88
C GLN A 135 -23.88 8.30 -22.21
N ASP A 136 -23.34 7.19 -22.70
CA ASP A 136 -24.12 5.97 -22.99
C ASP A 136 -24.82 5.44 -21.71
N ALA A 137 -24.10 5.43 -20.58
CA ALA A 137 -24.65 4.99 -19.30
C ALA A 137 -25.69 5.96 -18.73
N LEU A 138 -25.66 7.23 -19.15
CA LEU A 138 -26.64 8.24 -18.77
C LEU A 138 -27.88 8.26 -19.65
N GLY A 139 -27.81 7.66 -20.85
CA GLY A 139 -28.86 7.79 -21.86
C GLY A 139 -29.05 9.24 -22.34
N ALA A 140 -28.05 10.10 -22.12
CA ALA A 140 -28.09 11.52 -22.45
C ALA A 140 -26.75 11.94 -23.06
N TYR A 141 -26.81 12.69 -24.15
CA TYR A 141 -25.65 13.15 -24.91
C TYR A 141 -25.33 14.62 -24.64
N ASP A 142 -25.71 15.11 -23.46
CA ASP A 142 -25.31 16.45 -23.04
C ASP A 142 -23.78 16.55 -23.00
N PRO A 143 -23.20 17.71 -23.40
CA PRO A 143 -21.76 17.89 -23.38
C PRO A 143 -21.21 17.84 -21.95
N LEU A 144 -20.26 16.94 -21.72
CA LEU A 144 -19.59 16.73 -20.44
C LEU A 144 -18.09 16.98 -20.58
N VAL A 145 -17.47 17.32 -19.46
CA VAL A 145 -16.01 17.42 -19.29
C VAL A 145 -15.61 16.50 -18.15
N LEU A 146 -14.57 15.70 -18.36
CA LEU A 146 -13.98 14.88 -17.29
C LEU A 146 -12.97 15.71 -16.51
N THR A 147 -13.09 15.69 -15.19
CA THR A 147 -12.21 16.40 -14.26
C THR A 147 -11.67 15.46 -13.18
N ASP A 148 -10.55 15.84 -12.58
CA ASP A 148 -9.99 15.17 -11.41
C ASP A 148 -10.76 15.53 -10.12
N GLY A 149 -10.33 14.96 -8.99
CA GLY A 149 -10.88 15.25 -7.67
C GLY A 149 -10.87 16.74 -7.25
N GLN A 150 -10.05 17.56 -7.90
CA GLN A 150 -9.85 18.99 -7.61
C GLN A 150 -10.59 19.89 -8.61
N GLY A 151 -11.27 19.32 -9.61
CA GLY A 151 -11.97 20.07 -10.65
C GLY A 151 -11.07 20.56 -11.79
N ASN A 152 -9.88 19.98 -11.96
CA ASN A 152 -9.04 20.22 -13.14
C ASN A 152 -9.46 19.30 -14.28
N GLU A 153 -9.51 19.83 -15.49
CA GLU A 153 -9.81 19.06 -16.70
C GLU A 153 -8.77 17.98 -16.95
N ILE A 154 -9.23 16.76 -17.23
CA ILE A 154 -8.41 15.65 -17.65
C ILE A 154 -8.25 15.73 -19.17
N LEU A 155 -7.07 16.17 -19.61
CA LEU A 155 -6.74 16.28 -21.03
C LEU A 155 -6.33 14.93 -21.62
N ASP A 156 -6.65 14.70 -22.90
CA ASP A 156 -6.17 13.52 -23.62
C ASP A 156 -4.68 13.67 -23.95
N SER A 157 -3.87 12.72 -23.45
CA SER A 157 -2.43 12.71 -23.59
C SER A 157 -1.94 11.27 -23.47
N GLU A 158 -0.68 11.00 -23.80
CA GLU A 158 -0.10 9.66 -23.63
C GLU A 158 -0.25 9.15 -22.18
N GLY A 159 -0.15 10.03 -21.18
CA GLY A 159 -0.29 9.68 -19.76
C GLY A 159 -1.73 9.42 -19.29
N THR A 160 -2.74 9.81 -20.07
CA THR A 160 -4.17 9.61 -19.78
C THR A 160 -4.81 8.58 -20.70
N ARG A 161 -4.01 7.95 -21.57
CA ARG A 161 -4.41 6.83 -22.43
C ARG A 161 -4.08 5.48 -21.80
N GLY A 162 -4.83 4.47 -22.16
CA GLY A 162 -4.66 3.09 -21.70
C GLY A 162 -5.30 2.79 -20.34
N SER A 163 -5.62 1.53 -20.12
CA SER A 163 -6.39 1.10 -18.94
C SER A 163 -5.70 1.37 -17.61
N ILE A 164 -4.37 1.52 -17.62
CA ILE A 164 -3.57 1.77 -16.41
C ILE A 164 -3.97 3.08 -15.73
N TYR A 165 -4.26 4.14 -16.49
CA TYR A 165 -4.72 5.40 -15.94
C TYR A 165 -6.12 5.27 -15.33
N TRP A 166 -7.05 4.70 -16.11
CA TRP A 166 -8.47 4.69 -15.79
C TRP A 166 -8.89 3.68 -14.73
N LYS A 167 -8.17 2.55 -14.57
CA LYS A 167 -8.51 1.50 -13.57
C LYS A 167 -8.09 1.83 -12.13
N GLN A 168 -7.37 2.94 -11.89
CA GLN A 168 -6.81 3.27 -10.58
C GLN A 168 -7.87 3.79 -9.59
N ASN A 169 -8.35 2.94 -8.67
CA ASN A 169 -9.40 3.27 -7.69
C ASN A 169 -9.11 4.47 -6.77
N ALA A 170 -7.84 4.86 -6.60
CA ALA A 170 -7.48 6.02 -5.76
C ALA A 170 -7.79 7.38 -6.41
N ARG A 171 -7.86 7.47 -7.75
CA ARG A 171 -8.18 8.74 -8.43
C ARG A 171 -9.69 8.93 -8.45
N LYS A 172 -10.17 10.12 -8.08
CA LYS A 172 -11.58 10.50 -8.28
C LYS A 172 -11.72 11.10 -9.68
N ILE A 173 -12.68 10.58 -10.45
CA ILE A 173 -13.01 11.09 -11.79
C ILE A 173 -14.41 11.65 -11.72
N LEU A 174 -14.56 12.89 -12.17
CA LEU A 174 -15.80 13.65 -12.11
C LEU A 174 -16.23 14.02 -13.53
N ALA A 175 -17.48 13.78 -13.88
CA ALA A 175 -18.10 14.21 -15.13
C ALA A 175 -18.96 15.44 -14.83
N VAL A 176 -18.64 16.55 -15.49
CA VAL A 176 -19.22 17.87 -15.20
C VAL A 176 -19.84 18.43 -16.48
N PRO A 177 -21.05 19.02 -16.44
CA PRO A 177 -21.61 19.71 -17.60
C PRO A 177 -20.66 20.79 -18.13
N GLU A 178 -20.43 20.80 -19.44
CA GLU A 178 -19.45 21.70 -20.07
C GLU A 178 -19.76 23.18 -19.81
N GLN A 179 -21.05 23.56 -19.82
CA GLN A 179 -21.49 24.93 -19.52
C GLN A 179 -21.05 25.38 -18.12
N GLN A 180 -21.30 24.55 -17.10
CA GLN A 180 -20.91 24.88 -15.72
C GLN A 180 -19.39 24.95 -15.56
N PHE A 181 -18.66 24.10 -16.29
CA PHE A 181 -17.20 24.12 -16.29
C PHE A 181 -16.62 25.39 -16.93
N ALA A 182 -17.22 25.86 -18.04
CA ALA A 182 -16.84 27.09 -18.71
C ALA A 182 -17.11 28.34 -17.84
N ASP A 183 -18.24 28.39 -17.16
CA ASP A 183 -18.61 29.47 -16.23
C ASP A 183 -17.62 29.58 -15.06
N MET A 184 -17.15 28.44 -14.53
CA MET A 184 -16.09 28.44 -13.53
C MET A 184 -14.77 29.03 -14.09
N LYS A 185 -14.35 28.60 -15.28
CA LYS A 185 -13.10 29.10 -15.89
C LYS A 185 -13.16 30.60 -16.16
N SER A 186 -14.32 31.11 -16.58
CA SER A 186 -14.52 32.55 -16.84
C SER A 186 -14.57 33.38 -15.55
N GLY A 187 -15.19 32.88 -14.48
CA GLY A 187 -15.20 33.50 -13.16
C GLY A 187 -13.80 33.66 -12.54
N LYS A 188 -12.92 32.66 -12.72
CA LYS A 188 -11.50 32.75 -12.30
C LYS A 188 -10.72 33.80 -13.10
N ARG A 189 -11.02 33.98 -14.40
CA ARG A 189 -10.35 34.99 -15.26
C ARG A 189 -10.81 36.42 -14.95
N ARG A 190 -12.09 36.65 -14.68
CA ARG A 190 -12.63 37.99 -14.33
C ARG A 190 -12.02 38.58 -13.07
N ARG A 191 -11.58 37.74 -12.13
CA ARG A 191 -10.90 38.17 -10.90
C ARG A 191 -9.47 38.68 -11.13
N SER A 192 -8.89 38.45 -12.31
CA SER A 192 -7.51 38.82 -12.65
C SER A 192 -7.37 40.12 -13.44
N THR A 193 -8.46 40.73 -13.96
CA THR A 193 -8.39 41.83 -14.96
C THR A 193 -9.14 43.10 -14.57
N ARG A 194 -9.35 43.39 -13.29
CA ARG A 194 -9.78 44.72 -12.82
C ARG A 194 -8.85 45.18 -11.70
N LYS A 195 -7.66 45.61 -12.08
CA LYS A 195 -6.83 46.51 -11.28
C LYS A 195 -6.62 47.75 -12.14
N ASP A 196 -6.82 48.90 -11.51
CA ASP A 196 -6.61 50.24 -12.06
C ASP A 196 -7.83 50.77 -12.83
N ASP A 197 -8.82 51.31 -12.12
CA ASP A 197 -8.90 52.77 -11.92
C ASP A 197 -10.08 53.17 -11.02
N GLU A 198 -9.86 54.23 -10.23
CA GLU A 198 -10.79 55.09 -9.48
C GLU A 198 -11.66 54.54 -8.32
N SER A 199 -11.37 55.09 -7.13
CA SER A 199 -12.09 55.05 -5.83
C SER A 199 -12.00 53.74 -5.01
N MET A 200 -10.85 53.54 -4.34
CA MET A 200 -10.79 52.66 -3.17
C MET A 200 -11.58 53.29 -2.02
N ASP A 201 -12.84 52.90 -1.90
CA ASP A 201 -13.66 53.07 -0.71
C ASP A 201 -12.91 52.53 0.51
N LEU A 202 -12.91 53.26 1.64
CA LEU A 202 -12.23 52.87 2.89
C LEU A 202 -12.66 51.47 3.33
N GLN A 203 -13.92 51.10 3.04
CA GLN A 203 -14.46 49.78 3.32
C GLN A 203 -13.71 48.66 2.58
N GLY A 204 -13.32 48.89 1.33
CA GLY A 204 -12.54 47.91 0.55
C GLY A 204 -11.12 47.70 1.08
N VAL A 205 -10.56 48.68 1.82
CA VAL A 205 -9.29 48.52 2.54
C VAL A 205 -9.47 47.64 3.77
N TYR A 206 -10.53 47.87 4.56
CA TYR A 206 -10.84 47.05 5.73
C TYR A 206 -11.12 45.59 5.36
N ASP A 207 -11.89 45.35 4.30
CA ASP A 207 -12.16 43.99 3.80
C ASP A 207 -10.86 43.30 3.35
N LYS A 208 -9.91 44.05 2.76
CA LYS A 208 -8.59 43.54 2.39
C LYS A 208 -7.74 43.16 3.61
N ILE A 209 -7.78 43.99 4.65
CA ILE A 209 -7.06 43.74 5.90
C ILE A 209 -7.63 42.49 6.58
N GLU A 210 -8.95 42.34 6.63
CA GLU A 210 -9.61 41.16 7.18
C GLU A 210 -9.27 39.90 6.39
N GLU A 211 -9.26 39.96 5.04
CA GLU A 211 -8.82 38.85 4.18
C GLU A 211 -7.37 38.42 4.48
N VAL A 212 -6.46 39.39 4.66
CA VAL A 212 -5.05 39.11 5.00
C VAL A 212 -4.91 38.56 6.42
N VAL A 213 -5.70 39.04 7.38
CA VAL A 213 -5.71 38.54 8.77
C VAL A 213 -6.19 37.09 8.80
N MET A 214 -7.26 36.76 8.08
CA MET A 214 -7.77 35.40 7.96
C MET A 214 -6.74 34.46 7.28
N ALA A 215 -6.05 34.94 6.25
CA ALA A 215 -4.97 34.21 5.61
C ALA A 215 -3.78 33.97 6.57
N ALA A 216 -3.38 34.99 7.35
CA ALA A 216 -2.30 34.88 8.33
C ALA A 216 -2.63 33.91 9.48
N GLN A 217 -3.89 33.90 9.94
CA GLN A 217 -4.37 32.93 10.93
C GLN A 217 -4.34 31.50 10.37
N SER A 218 -4.79 31.31 9.12
CA SER A 218 -4.71 29.99 8.47
C SER A 218 -3.28 29.47 8.32
N LEU A 219 -2.30 30.36 8.10
CA LEU A 219 -0.87 30.00 8.07
C LEU A 219 -0.33 29.62 9.45
N HIS A 220 -0.79 30.28 10.51
CA HIS A 220 -0.45 29.92 11.89
C HIS A 220 -0.98 28.53 12.23
N ASP A 221 -2.23 28.23 11.85
CA ASP A 221 -2.84 26.91 12.05
C ASP A 221 -2.10 25.82 11.26
N VAL A 222 -1.73 26.09 10.00
CA VAL A 222 -0.91 25.18 9.18
C VAL A 222 0.45 24.93 9.83
N THR A 223 1.09 25.97 10.38
CA THR A 223 2.37 25.85 11.08
C THR A 223 2.24 24.99 12.32
N GLN A 224 1.13 25.12 13.07
CA GLN A 224 0.85 24.32 14.25
C GLN A 224 0.57 22.85 13.88
N VAL A 225 -0.17 22.60 12.80
CA VAL A 225 -0.40 21.25 12.28
C VAL A 225 0.92 20.61 11.83
N ILE A 226 1.81 21.34 11.16
CA ILE A 226 3.13 20.83 10.77
C ILE A 226 3.97 20.49 12.00
N LYS A 227 3.96 21.34 13.03
CA LYS A 227 4.65 21.05 14.30
C LYS A 227 4.09 19.79 14.96
N ASN A 228 2.77 19.69 15.11
CA ASN A 228 2.12 18.52 15.70
C ASN A 228 2.39 17.25 14.88
N LEU A 229 2.37 17.33 13.54
CA LEU A 229 2.72 16.22 12.66
C LEU A 229 4.20 15.84 12.77
N SER A 230 5.09 16.81 12.98
CA SER A 230 6.52 16.55 13.20
C SER A 230 6.76 15.88 14.56
N GLU A 231 6.07 16.31 15.61
CA GLU A 231 6.11 15.73 16.94
C GLU A 231 5.53 14.30 16.92
N LEU A 232 4.39 14.11 16.26
CA LEU A 232 3.79 12.79 16.02
C LEU A 232 4.68 11.90 15.15
N ALA A 233 5.41 12.45 14.16
CA ALA A 233 6.35 11.68 13.34
C ALA A 233 7.60 11.26 14.12
N ILE A 234 8.03 12.08 15.09
CA ILE A 234 9.10 11.76 16.04
C ILE A 234 8.61 10.69 17.03
N GLU A 235 7.39 10.82 17.56
CA GLU A 235 6.82 9.91 18.55
C GLU A 235 6.39 8.55 17.94
N SER A 236 5.93 8.54 16.69
CA SER A 236 5.58 7.31 15.93
C SER A 236 6.80 6.60 15.36
N ARG A 237 7.93 7.31 15.18
CA ARG A 237 9.24 6.68 15.02
C ARG A 237 9.72 6.20 16.39
N LYS A 238 9.30 4.99 16.76
CA LYS A 238 10.15 4.13 17.62
C LYS A 238 11.40 3.69 16.86
N ILE A 239 12.19 4.65 16.37
CA ILE A 239 13.58 4.42 16.04
C ILE A 239 14.26 4.42 17.40
N TYR A 240 14.60 3.24 17.89
CA TYR A 240 15.59 3.12 18.94
C TYR A 240 16.91 3.62 18.34
N VAL A 241 17.13 4.93 18.40
CA VAL A 241 18.46 5.51 18.14
C VAL A 241 19.30 4.99 19.30
N LEU A 242 20.12 3.98 19.03
CA LEU A 242 21.11 3.51 19.99
C LEU A 242 21.98 4.72 20.34
N MET A 243 22.14 5.02 21.63
CA MET A 243 23.15 5.99 22.05
C MET A 243 24.52 5.51 21.53
N GLU A 244 25.45 6.43 21.29
CA GLU A 244 26.79 6.10 20.77
C GLU A 244 27.47 4.99 21.58
N THR A 245 27.39 5.06 22.91
CA THR A 245 27.90 4.02 23.81
C THR A 245 27.22 2.67 23.61
N GLN A 246 25.92 2.62 23.31
CA GLN A 246 25.20 1.37 23.05
C GLN A 246 25.56 0.81 21.67
N ALA A 247 25.72 1.67 20.67
CA ALA A 247 26.17 1.28 19.34
C ALA A 247 27.59 0.69 19.38
N GLU A 248 28.49 1.28 20.17
CA GLU A 248 29.83 0.75 20.40
C GLU A 248 29.81 -0.64 21.06
N HIS A 249 28.99 -0.84 22.11
CA HIS A 249 28.86 -2.15 22.74
C HIS A 249 28.33 -3.22 21.78
N VAL A 250 27.34 -2.88 20.95
CA VAL A 250 26.80 -3.79 19.94
C VAL A 250 27.85 -4.10 18.88
N ARG A 251 28.56 -3.11 18.36
CA ARG A 251 29.65 -3.33 17.39
C ARG A 251 30.76 -4.20 17.98
N ALA A 252 31.16 -3.96 19.22
CA ALA A 252 32.18 -4.76 19.90
C ALA A 252 31.74 -6.23 20.03
N ALA A 253 30.49 -6.48 20.39
CA ALA A 253 29.94 -7.82 20.54
C ALA A 253 29.90 -8.63 19.22
N PHE A 254 29.79 -7.95 18.08
CA PHE A 254 29.76 -8.56 16.75
C PHE A 254 31.00 -8.25 15.91
N SER A 255 32.12 -7.95 16.58
CA SER A 255 33.42 -7.72 15.93
C SER A 255 34.28 -8.98 15.93
N CYS A 256 35.05 -9.17 14.86
CA CYS A 256 35.94 -10.31 14.76
C CYS A 256 37.19 -10.08 15.62
N SER A 257 37.55 -11.06 16.47
CA SER A 257 38.74 -10.96 17.32
C SER A 257 40.05 -10.87 16.53
N VAL A 258 40.06 -11.32 15.27
CA VAL A 258 41.23 -11.33 14.39
C VAL A 258 41.30 -10.07 13.52
N CYS A 259 40.31 -9.83 12.64
CA CYS A 259 40.34 -8.70 11.71
C CYS A 259 39.77 -7.39 12.28
N LYS A 260 39.18 -7.41 13.48
CA LYS A 260 38.53 -6.27 14.15
C LYS A 260 37.35 -5.64 13.40
N GLY A 261 36.97 -6.17 12.25
CA GLY A 261 35.81 -5.76 11.47
C GLY A 261 34.52 -6.49 11.88
N PRO A 262 33.38 -6.13 11.26
CA PRO A 262 32.12 -6.83 11.45
C PRO A 262 32.26 -8.30 11.05
N VAL A 263 31.69 -9.18 11.86
CA VAL A 263 31.80 -10.62 11.64
C VAL A 263 31.01 -11.05 10.41
N LYS A 264 31.68 -11.78 9.51
CA LYS A 264 31.07 -12.45 8.34
C LYS A 264 31.16 -13.94 8.55
N GLU A 265 30.05 -14.66 8.38
CA GLU A 265 29.95 -16.10 8.68
C GLU A 265 30.41 -16.37 10.13
N PRO A 266 29.59 -15.97 11.13
CA PRO A 266 30.00 -15.97 12.52
C PRO A 266 30.32 -17.36 13.07
N ILE A 267 31.49 -17.48 13.68
CA ILE A 267 31.87 -18.63 14.49
C ILE A 267 31.65 -18.28 15.95
N LEU A 268 30.94 -19.16 16.67
CA LEU A 268 30.78 -19.13 18.11
C LEU A 268 31.72 -20.13 18.76
N SER A 269 32.32 -19.75 19.89
CA SER A 269 33.09 -20.68 20.71
C SER A 269 32.31 -21.11 21.95
N LYS A 270 32.25 -22.42 22.19
CA LYS A 270 31.66 -23.03 23.39
C LYS A 270 32.47 -22.71 24.65
N CYS A 271 33.79 -22.49 24.55
CA CYS A 271 34.63 -22.30 25.73
C CYS A 271 34.43 -20.92 26.40
N CYS A 272 34.25 -19.86 25.60
CA CYS A 272 33.95 -18.50 26.11
C CYS A 272 32.50 -18.07 25.91
N ARG A 273 31.67 -18.92 25.29
CA ARG A 273 30.24 -18.67 25.00
C ARG A 273 29.99 -17.36 24.24
N ALA A 274 30.87 -17.03 23.29
CA ALA A 274 30.84 -15.78 22.55
C ALA A 274 31.08 -16.02 21.05
N ILE A 275 30.58 -15.11 20.22
CA ILE A 275 30.99 -15.00 18.82
C ILE A 275 32.43 -14.51 18.79
N ILE A 276 33.32 -15.29 18.18
CA ILE A 276 34.76 -15.06 18.24
C ILE A 276 35.30 -14.40 16.97
N GLY A 277 34.68 -14.63 15.81
CA GLY A 277 35.16 -14.07 14.56
C GLY A 277 34.55 -14.67 13.30
N CYS A 278 35.04 -14.18 12.17
CA CYS A 278 34.68 -14.69 10.85
C CYS A 278 35.23 -16.10 10.64
N LYS A 279 34.50 -16.95 9.94
CA LYS A 279 34.93 -18.30 9.56
C LYS A 279 36.34 -18.34 8.98
N SER A 280 36.59 -17.56 7.92
CA SER A 280 37.91 -17.49 7.27
C SER A 280 39.05 -17.09 8.21
N CYS A 281 38.80 -16.18 9.14
CA CYS A 281 39.80 -15.75 10.12
C CYS A 281 40.10 -16.84 11.16
N ILE A 282 39.06 -17.55 11.63
CA ILE A 282 39.22 -18.61 12.62
C ILE A 282 39.86 -19.85 11.99
N ASP A 283 39.49 -20.21 10.76
CA ASP A 283 40.09 -21.33 10.02
C ASP A 283 41.60 -21.12 9.86
N HIS A 284 42.03 -19.91 9.50
CA HIS A 284 43.46 -19.57 9.42
C HIS A 284 44.13 -19.60 10.80
N SER A 285 43.45 -19.14 11.85
CA SER A 285 43.99 -19.22 13.22
C SER A 285 44.16 -20.65 13.71
N LEU A 286 43.28 -21.58 13.32
CA LEU A 286 43.37 -22.99 13.69
C LEU A 286 44.55 -23.72 13.03
N GLN A 287 45.04 -23.20 11.89
CA GLN A 287 46.26 -23.71 11.26
C GLN A 287 47.53 -23.33 12.04
N THR A 288 47.47 -22.29 12.87
CA THR A 288 48.64 -21.72 13.55
C THR A 288 48.62 -21.94 15.07
N SER A 289 47.45 -22.13 15.68
CA SER A 289 47.30 -22.34 17.12
C SER A 289 46.09 -23.23 17.45
N THR A 290 46.25 -24.05 18.49
CA THR A 290 45.17 -24.90 19.04
C THR A 290 44.40 -24.22 20.17
N GLN A 291 44.74 -22.97 20.48
CA GLN A 291 44.13 -22.19 21.57
C GLN A 291 43.08 -21.21 21.05
N CYS A 292 42.06 -20.95 21.87
CA CYS A 292 41.01 -20.01 21.56
C CYS A 292 41.56 -18.58 21.40
N VAL A 293 41.24 -17.94 20.29
CA VAL A 293 41.67 -16.55 19.98
C VAL A 293 41.17 -15.51 20.97
N MET A 294 40.11 -15.82 21.73
CA MET A 294 39.49 -14.91 22.69
C MET A 294 39.92 -15.20 24.13
N CYS A 295 39.77 -16.43 24.61
CA CYS A 295 40.01 -16.78 26.02
C CYS A 295 41.21 -17.71 26.24
N ARG A 296 41.95 -18.08 25.19
CA ARG A 296 43.15 -18.95 25.21
C ARG A 296 42.94 -20.35 25.79
N ALA A 297 41.70 -20.81 25.90
CA ALA A 297 41.41 -22.19 26.28
C ALA A 297 41.93 -23.17 25.21
N ASP A 298 42.42 -24.32 25.66
CA ASP A 298 42.89 -25.39 24.79
C ASP A 298 41.71 -26.11 24.10
N ASN A 299 42.03 -27.03 23.18
CA ASN A 299 41.05 -27.78 22.40
C ASN A 299 40.08 -26.89 21.62
N PHE A 300 40.59 -25.81 21.03
CA PHE A 300 39.76 -24.82 20.34
C PHE A 300 38.98 -25.40 19.15
N ALA A 301 39.60 -26.28 18.35
CA ALA A 301 39.02 -26.85 17.14
C ALA A 301 37.70 -27.62 17.37
N ILE A 302 37.53 -28.29 18.52
CA ILE A 302 36.31 -29.06 18.83
C ILE A 302 35.23 -28.21 19.51
N ASN A 303 35.60 -26.98 19.91
CA ASN A 303 34.75 -26.07 20.68
C ASN A 303 34.14 -24.96 19.82
N ILE A 304 34.34 -24.97 18.50
CA ILE A 304 33.73 -24.00 17.61
C ILE A 304 32.42 -24.51 16.98
N VAL A 305 31.51 -23.58 16.72
CA VAL A 305 30.24 -23.82 16.05
C VAL A 305 30.02 -22.71 15.04
N GLU A 306 29.77 -23.07 13.79
CA GLU A 306 29.33 -22.12 12.77
C GLU A 306 27.86 -21.74 13.02
N VAL A 307 27.59 -20.44 13.07
CA VAL A 307 26.24 -19.93 13.31
C VAL A 307 25.63 -19.47 12.00
N SER A 308 24.55 -20.12 11.58
CA SER A 308 23.75 -19.74 10.41
C SER A 308 22.56 -18.87 10.81
N GLY A 309 22.00 -18.13 9.84
CA GLY A 309 20.79 -17.32 10.03
C GLY A 309 20.99 -15.94 10.65
N LEU A 310 22.22 -15.57 11.05
CA LEU A 310 22.54 -14.22 11.55
C LEU A 310 22.98 -13.23 10.47
N SER A 311 23.11 -13.66 9.21
CA SER A 311 23.67 -12.82 8.14
C SER A 311 22.90 -11.52 7.92
N GLU A 312 21.56 -11.56 7.92
CA GLU A 312 20.72 -10.38 7.74
C GLU A 312 20.84 -9.41 8.93
N ALA A 313 20.90 -9.93 10.16
CA ALA A 313 21.06 -9.14 11.37
C ALA A 313 22.46 -8.47 11.43
N LEU A 314 23.51 -9.20 11.03
CA LEU A 314 24.88 -8.68 11.00
C LEU A 314 25.06 -7.63 9.89
N ASN A 315 24.43 -7.81 8.73
CA ASN A 315 24.43 -6.81 7.66
C ASN A 315 23.75 -5.51 8.10
N ALA A 316 22.69 -5.59 8.92
CA ALA A 316 22.03 -4.40 9.47
C ALA A 316 22.96 -3.60 10.39
N LEU A 317 23.94 -4.24 11.06
CA LEU A 317 24.92 -3.57 11.92
C LEU A 317 25.94 -2.75 11.12
N GLU A 318 26.21 -3.09 9.85
CA GLU A 318 27.07 -2.28 8.96
C GLU A 318 26.42 -0.92 8.62
N ILE A 319 25.08 -0.83 8.75
CA ILE A 319 24.28 0.34 8.36
C ILE A 319 24.03 1.28 9.56
N ILE A 320 24.34 0.85 10.79
CA ILE A 320 24.21 1.69 11.99
C ILE A 320 25.26 2.81 11.93
N LYS A 321 24.85 3.95 11.37
CA LYS A 321 25.55 5.23 11.50
C LYS A 321 25.29 5.77 12.90
N VAL A 322 26.36 6.16 13.55
CA VAL A 322 26.31 6.97 14.77
C VAL A 322 26.32 8.41 14.28
N ASP A 323 25.32 9.19 14.68
CA ASP A 323 25.27 10.63 14.46
C ASP A 323 26.08 11.36 15.54
#